data_AF-A0AAI8SS33-F1
#
_entry.id   AF-A0AAI8SS33-F1
#
_cell.length_a   1.000
_cell.length_b   1.000
_cell.length_c   1.000
_cell.angle_alpha   90.00
_cell.angle_beta   90.00
_cell.angle_gamma   90.00
#
_symmetry.space_group_name_H-M   'P 1'
#
loop_
_entity.id
_entity.type
_entity.pdbx_description
1 polymer ?
#
loop_
_entity_poly.entity_id
_entity_poly.type
_entity_poly.pdbx_seq_one_letter_code
_entity_poly.pdbx_strand_id
1 'polypeptide(L)'
;MKRYVALGSSMAAGPGIRPRAAGAPRWSGRSARNYAHLVAARCGYDLVDVTFSGATTAHVLTERQHGAAPQIAALDGSESLVTVTIGGNDVGYIPLLTVAALPRPLRRLPLLGDRIAELLDAEARNRALEAVFESLCAVGTAVRQRCAEARIFFVDYLTMLPPAGVPAAPLSAADADLGRHVAATLERMSAPTPPRRPAAISSRRPRPAANTTPGPPTRGRRCRRATVSRYRAGPRRCTPMPPGCVRWRN
;
A
#
# COMPACT_ATOMS: atom_id res chain seq x y z
N MET A 1 18.57 8.53 22.37
CA MET A 1 17.52 7.52 22.12
C MET A 1 17.45 7.26 20.62
N LYS A 2 16.93 6.10 20.18
CA LYS A 2 16.75 5.83 18.75
C LYS A 2 15.56 6.62 18.21
N ARG A 3 15.68 7.24 17.05
CA ARG A 3 14.61 8.03 16.44
C ARG A 3 13.60 7.13 15.73
N TYR A 4 12.32 7.40 15.94
CA TYR A 4 11.19 6.74 15.30
C TYR A 4 10.28 7.80 14.66
N VAL A 5 10.04 7.69 13.35
CA VAL A 5 9.07 8.55 12.65
C VAL A 5 7.82 7.75 12.27
N ALA A 6 6.64 8.26 12.63
CA ALA A 6 5.36 7.68 12.23
C ALA A 6 4.69 8.53 11.13
N LEU A 7 4.52 7.92 9.96
CA LEU A 7 3.79 8.48 8.82
C LEU A 7 2.44 7.76 8.67
N GLY A 8 1.41 8.48 8.24
CA GLY A 8 0.15 7.86 7.87
C GLY A 8 -1.06 8.74 8.01
N SER A 9 -2.21 8.09 7.87
CA SER A 9 -3.52 8.74 7.93
C SER A 9 -4.22 8.54 9.28
N SER A 10 -5.57 8.62 9.30
CA SER A 10 -6.43 8.50 10.48
C SER A 10 -6.20 7.20 11.25
N MET A 11 -5.99 6.07 10.56
CA MET A 11 -5.77 4.78 11.23
C MET A 11 -4.45 4.73 12.02
N ALA A 12 -3.45 5.53 11.63
CA ALA A 12 -2.25 5.73 12.43
C ALA A 12 -2.40 6.87 13.44
N ALA A 13 -3.14 7.94 13.10
CA ALA A 13 -3.36 9.07 13.99
C ALA A 13 -4.20 8.70 15.23
N GLY A 14 -5.17 7.80 15.08
CA GLY A 14 -6.08 7.38 16.15
C GLY A 14 -7.12 8.43 16.57
N PRO A 15 -7.86 9.07 15.65
CA PRO A 15 -8.86 10.08 16.00
C PRO A 15 -9.93 9.48 16.90
N GLY A 16 -10.33 10.26 17.91
CA GLY A 16 -11.31 9.84 18.92
C GLY A 16 -10.69 9.17 20.15
N ILE A 17 -9.45 8.66 20.06
CA ILE A 17 -8.74 8.10 21.21
C ILE A 17 -8.17 9.24 22.06
N ARG A 18 -8.61 9.35 23.32
CA ARG A 18 -8.17 10.40 24.25
C ARG A 18 -6.95 9.97 25.09
N PRO A 19 -6.05 10.90 25.46
CA PRO A 19 -6.06 12.31 25.11
C PRO A 19 -5.50 12.58 23.70
N ARG A 20 -5.77 13.78 23.16
CA ARG A 20 -5.13 14.26 21.93
C ARG A 20 -3.63 14.49 22.19
N ALA A 21 -2.79 14.22 21.21
CA ALA A 21 -1.36 14.52 21.28
C ALA A 21 -1.14 16.02 21.50
N ALA A 22 -0.28 16.36 22.47
CA ALA A 22 0.07 17.75 22.76
C ALA A 22 0.76 18.39 21.54
N GLY A 23 0.42 19.64 21.23
CA GLY A 23 0.97 20.37 20.08
C GLY A 23 0.56 19.86 18.69
N ALA A 24 -0.18 18.75 18.59
CA ALA A 24 -0.62 18.23 17.30
C ALA A 24 -1.68 19.15 16.66
N PRO A 25 -1.61 19.39 15.32
CA PRO A 25 -2.64 20.14 14.61
C PRO A 25 -4.02 19.56 14.87
N ARG A 26 -5.01 20.41 15.17
CA ARG A 26 -6.37 19.96 15.55
C ARG A 26 -6.96 18.97 14.55
N TRP A 27 -6.81 19.25 13.26
CA TRP A 27 -7.35 18.44 12.16
C TRP A 27 -6.58 17.14 11.90
N SER A 28 -5.38 16.98 12.46
CA SER A 28 -4.63 15.72 12.34
C SER A 28 -5.37 14.55 13.00
N GLY A 29 -6.21 14.83 14.01
CA GLY A 29 -6.86 13.79 14.81
C GLY A 29 -5.87 12.94 15.62
N ARG A 30 -4.63 13.40 15.79
CA ARG A 30 -3.57 12.63 16.45
C ARG A 30 -3.84 12.42 17.93
N SER A 31 -3.87 11.16 18.34
CA SER A 31 -3.98 10.74 19.73
C SER A 31 -2.59 10.58 20.37
N ALA A 32 -2.48 10.94 21.64
CA ALA A 32 -1.31 10.61 22.46
C ALA A 32 -1.23 9.10 22.80
N ARG A 33 -2.23 8.31 22.39
CA ARG A 33 -2.34 6.86 22.63
C ARG A 33 -2.56 6.07 21.34
N ASN A 34 -2.16 6.63 20.20
CA ASN A 34 -2.10 5.85 18.97
C ASN A 34 -0.96 4.81 19.05
N TYR A 35 -0.92 3.87 18.10
CA TYR A 35 0.05 2.78 18.16
C TYR A 35 1.51 3.27 18.18
N ALA A 36 1.81 4.37 17.49
CA ALA A 36 3.17 4.91 17.43
C ALA A 36 3.65 5.35 18.82
N HIS A 37 2.81 6.07 19.57
CA HIS A 37 3.11 6.47 20.95
C HIS A 37 3.30 5.25 21.87
N LEU A 38 2.48 4.21 21.71
CA LEU A 38 2.58 2.97 22.50
C LEU A 38 3.87 2.20 22.18
N VAL A 39 4.23 2.08 20.90
CA VAL A 39 5.47 1.42 20.45
C VAL A 39 6.69 2.20 20.94
N ALA A 40 6.66 3.54 20.82
CA ALA A 40 7.75 4.39 21.25
C ALA A 40 8.01 4.28 22.75
N ALA A 41 6.94 4.37 23.57
CA ALA A 41 7.04 4.23 25.02
C ALA A 41 7.55 2.83 25.42
N ARG A 42 7.05 1.76 24.79
CA ARG A 42 7.43 0.39 25.13
C ARG A 42 8.86 0.03 24.70
N CYS A 43 9.37 0.65 23.63
CA CYS A 43 10.67 0.33 23.05
C CYS A 43 11.75 1.40 23.27
N GLY A 44 11.44 2.49 23.97
CA GLY A 44 12.39 3.57 24.26
C GLY A 44 12.81 4.37 23.02
N TYR A 45 11.89 4.59 22.07
CA TYR A 45 12.14 5.46 20.92
C TYR A 45 11.79 6.92 21.23
N ASP A 46 12.56 7.83 20.61
CA ASP A 46 12.18 9.23 20.47
C ASP A 46 11.25 9.38 19.26
N LEU A 47 9.97 9.68 19.50
CA LEU A 47 8.92 9.64 18.49
C LEU A 47 8.67 11.00 17.86
N VAL A 48 8.79 11.04 16.53
CA VAL A 48 8.25 12.09 15.67
C VAL A 48 7.01 11.55 14.97
N ASP A 49 5.86 11.83 15.54
CA ASP A 49 4.58 11.48 14.93
C ASP A 49 4.12 12.61 14.01
N VAL A 50 4.00 12.34 12.71
CA VAL A 50 3.46 13.27 11.71
C VAL A 50 2.21 12.72 11.01
N THR A 51 1.56 11.72 11.62
CA THR A 51 0.30 11.17 11.13
C THR A 51 -0.79 12.24 11.07
N PHE A 52 -1.65 12.17 10.05
CA PHE A 52 -2.68 13.18 9.80
C PHE A 52 -3.94 12.56 9.18
N SER A 53 -5.07 12.70 9.85
CA SER A 53 -6.36 12.17 9.37
C SER A 53 -6.72 12.64 7.96
N GLY A 54 -7.12 11.70 7.10
CA GLY A 54 -7.44 11.99 5.69
C GLY A 54 -6.23 12.05 4.76
N ALA A 55 -4.99 11.92 5.26
CA ALA A 55 -3.82 11.87 4.41
C ALA A 55 -3.91 10.76 3.36
N THR A 56 -3.41 11.08 2.16
CA THR A 56 -3.21 10.19 1.01
C THR A 56 -1.71 10.02 0.77
N THR A 57 -1.31 9.15 -0.16
CA THR A 57 0.10 9.02 -0.56
C THR A 57 0.70 10.33 -1.06
N ALA A 58 -0.08 11.18 -1.74
CA ALA A 58 0.34 12.51 -2.16
C ALA A 58 0.69 13.42 -0.97
N HIS A 59 -0.10 13.39 0.11
CA HIS A 59 0.19 14.13 1.34
C HIS A 59 1.43 13.62 2.09
N VAL A 60 1.81 12.36 1.88
CA VAL A 60 3.07 11.85 2.39
C VAL A 60 4.23 12.42 1.56
N LEU A 61 4.12 12.40 0.24
CA LEU A 61 5.24 12.67 -0.67
C LEU A 61 5.45 14.14 -1.02
N THR A 62 4.39 14.84 -1.41
CA THR A 62 4.50 16.10 -2.17
C THR A 62 3.56 17.20 -1.70
N GLU A 63 2.36 16.85 -1.21
CA GLU A 63 1.31 17.82 -0.92
C GLU A 63 1.25 18.23 0.55
N ARG A 64 0.94 19.51 0.78
CA ARG A 64 0.65 20.03 2.11
C ARG A 64 -0.79 19.69 2.50
N GLN A 65 -1.00 19.39 3.78
CA GLN A 65 -2.34 19.10 4.31
C GLN A 65 -2.69 20.09 5.42
N HIS A 66 -3.68 20.96 5.20
CA HIS A 66 -4.10 21.99 6.17
C HIS A 66 -2.93 22.79 6.78
N GLY A 67 -1.99 23.21 5.92
CA GLY A 67 -0.79 23.95 6.33
C GLY A 67 0.38 23.08 6.78
N ALA A 68 0.15 21.81 7.13
CA ALA A 68 1.23 20.87 7.45
C ALA A 68 2.04 20.54 6.19
N ALA A 69 3.37 20.43 6.34
CA ALA A 69 4.26 20.00 5.28
C ALA A 69 3.98 18.53 4.86
N PRO A 70 4.42 18.10 3.67
CA PRO A 70 4.39 16.69 3.30
C PRO A 70 5.09 15.85 4.37
N GLN A 71 4.48 14.74 4.77
CA GLN A 71 4.95 14.00 5.95
C GLN A 71 6.39 13.49 5.82
N ILE A 72 6.83 13.21 4.58
CA ILE A 72 8.18 12.76 4.30
C ILE A 72 9.27 13.79 4.65
N ALA A 73 8.91 15.07 4.84
CA ALA A 73 9.82 16.11 5.30
C ALA A 73 10.27 15.94 6.76
N ALA A 74 9.61 15.06 7.53
CA ALA A 74 10.01 14.73 8.90
C ALA A 74 11.20 13.76 8.98
N LEU A 75 11.54 13.12 7.85
CA LEU A 75 12.64 12.17 7.73
C LEU A 75 13.95 12.92 7.51
N ASP A 76 14.92 12.73 8.40
CA ASP A 76 16.25 13.35 8.33
C ASP A 76 17.39 12.34 8.11
N GLY A 77 17.08 11.05 8.04
CA GLY A 77 18.01 9.96 7.79
C GLY A 77 18.60 9.33 9.05
N SER A 78 18.37 9.91 10.24
CA SER A 78 18.82 9.36 11.53
C SER A 78 17.87 8.30 12.11
N GLU A 79 16.74 8.04 11.44
CA GLU A 79 15.71 7.13 11.90
C GLU A 79 16.23 5.69 12.02
N SER A 80 15.91 5.05 13.16
CA SER A 80 16.08 3.60 13.31
C SER A 80 14.81 2.84 12.92
N LEU A 81 13.65 3.51 12.98
CA LEU A 81 12.33 2.95 12.71
C LEU A 81 11.47 3.97 11.96
N VAL A 82 10.77 3.52 10.93
CA VAL A 82 9.70 4.28 10.27
C VAL A 82 8.48 3.37 10.13
N THR A 83 7.31 3.84 10.55
CA THR A 83 6.03 3.15 10.27
C THR A 83 5.18 3.96 9.31
N VAL A 84 4.49 3.28 8.41
CA VAL A 84 3.65 3.89 7.38
C VAL A 84 2.28 3.21 7.35
N THR A 85 1.21 3.98 7.55
CA THR A 85 -0.19 3.52 7.36
C THR A 85 -0.90 4.48 6.40
N ILE A 86 -0.84 4.19 5.10
CA ILE A 86 -1.35 5.07 4.03
C ILE A 86 -2.00 4.25 2.89
N GLY A 87 -2.64 4.89 1.91
CA GLY A 87 -3.32 4.22 0.78
C GLY A 87 -4.83 4.05 0.93
N GLY A 88 -5.35 4.03 2.16
CA GLY A 88 -6.76 3.81 2.44
C GLY A 88 -7.65 4.96 1.97
N ASN A 89 -7.19 6.21 2.09
CA ASN A 89 -7.95 7.35 1.55
C ASN A 89 -7.80 7.48 0.04
N ASP A 90 -6.65 7.07 -0.52
CA ASP A 90 -6.41 7.03 -1.97
C ASP A 90 -7.45 6.13 -2.66
N VAL A 91 -7.81 5.01 -2.05
CA VAL A 91 -8.87 4.10 -2.54
C VAL A 91 -10.25 4.40 -1.95
N GLY A 92 -10.37 5.45 -1.15
CA GLY A 92 -11.61 5.85 -0.49
C GLY A 92 -12.20 4.81 0.47
N TYR A 93 -11.38 4.00 1.14
CA TYR A 93 -11.85 2.96 2.06
C TYR A 93 -12.67 3.52 3.23
N ILE A 94 -12.10 4.42 4.05
CA ILE A 94 -12.83 5.02 5.16
C ILE A 94 -13.95 5.96 4.67
N PRO A 95 -13.75 6.78 3.62
CA PRO A 95 -14.84 7.53 3.00
C PRO A 95 -16.03 6.64 2.56
N LEU A 96 -15.76 5.51 1.90
CA LEU A 96 -16.77 4.50 1.51
C LEU A 96 -17.58 4.05 2.73
N LEU A 97 -16.91 3.56 3.78
CA LEU A 97 -17.62 3.08 4.98
C LEU A 97 -18.44 4.18 5.65
N THR A 98 -17.91 5.41 5.64
CA THR A 98 -18.60 6.58 6.24
C THR A 98 -19.88 6.90 5.48
N VAL A 99 -19.83 7.00 4.15
CA VAL A 99 -21.02 7.32 3.35
C VAL A 99 -22.01 6.15 3.29
N ALA A 100 -21.50 4.91 3.31
CA ALA A 100 -22.31 3.69 3.42
C ALA A 100 -23.03 3.55 4.76
N ALA A 101 -22.59 4.27 5.80
CA ALA A 101 -23.26 4.32 7.09
C ALA A 101 -24.34 5.42 7.18
N LEU A 102 -24.36 6.38 6.24
CA LEU A 102 -25.34 7.47 6.25
C LEU A 102 -26.75 6.96 5.96
N PRO A 103 -27.80 7.56 6.56
CA PRO A 103 -29.19 7.33 6.15
C PRO A 103 -29.38 7.57 4.64
N ARG A 104 -30.17 6.71 3.97
CA ARG A 104 -30.47 6.80 2.53
C ARG A 104 -30.85 8.20 2.02
N PRO A 105 -31.69 9.02 2.70
CA PRO A 105 -32.01 10.36 2.21
C PRO A 105 -30.78 11.29 2.15
N LEU A 106 -29.83 11.16 3.08
CA LEU A 106 -28.59 11.94 3.09
C LEU A 106 -27.65 11.55 1.95
N ARG A 107 -27.75 10.32 1.42
CA ARG A 107 -26.94 9.86 0.27
C ARG A 107 -27.38 10.46 -1.07
N ARG A 108 -28.60 11.01 -1.15
CA ARG A 108 -29.19 11.54 -2.40
C ARG A 108 -29.17 13.07 -2.49
N LEU A 109 -28.45 13.74 -1.59
CA LEU A 109 -28.32 15.20 -1.62
C LEU A 109 -27.62 15.65 -2.92
N PRO A 110 -28.17 16.62 -3.69
CA PRO A 110 -27.70 16.95 -5.04
C PRO A 110 -26.21 17.31 -5.14
N LEU A 111 -25.62 17.88 -4.08
CA LEU A 111 -24.21 18.30 -4.07
C LEU A 111 -23.24 17.20 -3.62
N LEU A 112 -23.74 16.13 -3.00
CA LEU A 112 -22.93 15.03 -2.47
C LEU A 112 -23.21 13.70 -3.18
N GLY A 113 -24.34 13.61 -3.89
CA GLY A 113 -24.85 12.38 -4.50
C GLY A 113 -23.86 11.73 -5.44
N ASP A 114 -23.26 12.50 -6.35
CA ASP A 114 -22.30 11.95 -7.33
C ASP A 114 -21.03 11.43 -6.67
N ARG A 115 -20.49 12.16 -5.68
CA ARG A 115 -19.31 11.72 -4.92
C ARG A 115 -19.60 10.51 -4.05
N ILE A 116 -20.79 10.44 -3.45
CA ILE A 116 -21.23 9.30 -2.67
C ILE A 116 -21.43 8.09 -3.60
N ALA A 117 -22.04 8.28 -4.77
CA ALA A 117 -22.23 7.22 -5.76
C ALA A 117 -20.87 6.69 -6.26
N GLU A 118 -19.91 7.56 -6.55
CA GLU A 118 -18.55 7.19 -6.94
C GLU A 118 -17.81 6.40 -5.84
N LEU A 119 -18.02 6.75 -4.57
CA LEU A 119 -17.45 6.01 -3.44
C LEU A 119 -18.04 4.61 -3.30
N LEU A 120 -19.34 4.46 -3.54
CA LEU A 120 -20.08 3.19 -3.47
C LEU A 120 -19.95 2.35 -4.76
N ASP A 121 -19.35 2.90 -5.82
CA ASP A 121 -19.15 2.21 -7.09
C ASP A 121 -17.97 1.24 -7.04
N ALA A 122 -18.26 -0.04 -7.27
CA ALA A 122 -17.27 -1.12 -7.18
C ALA A 122 -16.17 -1.01 -8.25
N GLU A 123 -16.51 -0.57 -9.46
CA GLU A 123 -15.53 -0.40 -10.53
C GLU A 123 -14.57 0.75 -10.25
N ALA A 124 -15.07 1.88 -9.73
CA ALA A 124 -14.25 2.99 -9.28
C ALA A 124 -13.31 2.56 -8.15
N ARG A 125 -13.78 1.74 -7.19
CA ARG A 125 -12.91 1.19 -6.14
C ARG A 125 -11.82 0.28 -6.73
N ASN A 126 -12.16 -0.56 -7.71
CA ASN A 126 -11.17 -1.42 -8.38
C ASN A 126 -10.11 -0.61 -9.13
N ARG A 127 -10.51 0.41 -9.90
CA ARG A 127 -9.56 1.32 -10.57
C ARG A 127 -8.64 2.04 -9.57
N ALA A 128 -9.19 2.49 -8.44
CA ALA A 128 -8.41 3.14 -7.39
C ALA A 128 -7.42 2.15 -6.73
N LEU A 129 -7.83 0.89 -6.50
CA LEU A 129 -6.96 -0.17 -5.99
C LEU A 129 -5.82 -0.48 -6.96
N GLU A 130 -6.07 -0.52 -8.26
CA GLU A 130 -5.01 -0.70 -9.26
C GLU A 130 -4.00 0.46 -9.23
N ALA A 131 -4.47 1.69 -9.09
CA ALA A 131 -3.61 2.89 -9.05
C ALA A 131 -2.82 3.04 -7.74
N VAL A 132 -3.39 2.63 -6.59
CA VAL A 132 -2.76 2.87 -5.29
C VAL A 132 -1.48 2.06 -5.11
N PHE A 133 -1.36 0.89 -5.76
CA PHE A 133 -0.18 0.03 -5.63
C PHE A 133 1.11 0.78 -6.03
N GLU A 134 1.09 1.46 -7.17
CA GLU A 134 2.22 2.27 -7.64
C GLU A 134 2.54 3.41 -6.67
N SER A 135 1.50 4.02 -6.11
CA SER A 135 1.65 5.11 -5.13
C SER A 135 2.28 4.62 -3.83
N LEU A 136 1.92 3.43 -3.35
CA LEU A 136 2.54 2.79 -2.19
C LEU A 136 4.01 2.42 -2.44
N CYS A 137 4.33 1.92 -3.64
CA CYS A 137 5.72 1.67 -4.05
C CYS A 137 6.54 2.96 -4.10
N ALA A 138 5.95 4.06 -4.58
CA ALA A 138 6.58 5.38 -4.58
C ALA A 138 6.87 5.88 -3.15
N VAL A 139 5.90 5.72 -2.23
CA VAL A 139 6.12 6.02 -0.79
C VAL A 139 7.26 5.18 -0.23
N GLY A 140 7.24 3.86 -0.41
CA GLY A 140 8.30 2.98 0.11
C GLY A 140 9.68 3.34 -0.43
N THR A 141 9.77 3.66 -1.73
CA THR A 141 11.02 4.06 -2.39
C THR A 141 11.54 5.37 -1.81
N ALA A 142 10.68 6.38 -1.68
CA ALA A 142 11.09 7.69 -1.18
C ALA A 142 11.50 7.66 0.30
N VAL A 143 10.82 6.84 1.13
CA VAL A 143 11.19 6.64 2.54
C VAL A 143 12.53 5.91 2.63
N ARG A 144 12.75 4.83 1.85
CA ARG A 144 14.03 4.11 1.82
C ARG A 144 15.19 4.99 1.35
N GLN A 145 14.96 5.87 0.38
CA GLN A 145 15.97 6.81 -0.10
C GLN A 145 16.41 7.82 0.98
N ARG A 146 15.47 8.30 1.81
CA ARG A 146 15.80 9.22 2.91
C ARG A 146 16.41 8.53 4.13
N CYS A 147 15.96 7.32 4.44
CA CYS A 147 16.35 6.59 5.65
C CYS A 147 16.91 5.21 5.29
N ALA A 148 18.09 5.19 4.66
CA ALA A 148 18.68 3.97 4.10
C ALA A 148 18.87 2.84 5.13
N GLU A 149 19.17 3.18 6.39
CA GLU A 149 19.43 2.23 7.47
C GLU A 149 18.20 1.93 8.35
N ALA A 150 17.10 2.65 8.17
CA ALA A 150 15.91 2.50 9.01
C ALA A 150 15.18 1.18 8.73
N ARG A 151 14.59 0.59 9.77
CA ARG A 151 13.56 -0.45 9.60
C ARG A 151 12.27 0.22 9.18
N ILE A 152 11.76 -0.12 7.99
CA ILE A 152 10.53 0.48 7.45
C ILE A 152 9.41 -0.56 7.55
N PHE A 153 8.33 -0.21 8.24
CA PHE A 153 7.15 -1.04 8.35
C PHE A 153 5.95 -0.39 7.69
N PHE A 154 5.35 -1.09 6.73
CA PHE A 154 3.98 -0.80 6.31
C PHE A 154 3.04 -1.55 7.25
N VAL A 155 2.25 -0.78 7.99
CA VAL A 155 1.34 -1.27 9.01
C VAL A 155 -0.05 -1.40 8.39
N ASP A 156 -0.65 -2.58 8.56
CA ASP A 156 -1.96 -2.87 7.99
C ASP A 156 -3.07 -1.99 8.59
N TYR A 157 -4.15 -1.87 7.82
CA TYR A 157 -5.40 -1.30 8.31
C TYR A 157 -6.04 -2.22 9.35
N LEU A 158 -6.65 -1.62 10.38
CA LEU A 158 -7.52 -2.38 11.29
C LEU A 158 -8.71 -2.93 10.52
N THR A 159 -9.16 -4.12 10.90
CA THR A 159 -10.38 -4.73 10.39
C THR A 159 -11.59 -3.93 10.86
N MET A 160 -12.21 -3.18 9.95
CA MET A 160 -13.37 -2.33 10.29
C MET A 160 -14.71 -3.06 10.21
N LEU A 161 -14.77 -4.18 9.49
CA LEU A 161 -16.00 -4.90 9.21
C LEU A 161 -15.98 -6.30 9.80
N PRO A 162 -17.12 -6.81 10.28
CA PRO A 162 -17.20 -8.20 10.71
C PRO A 162 -16.98 -9.15 9.51
N PRO A 163 -16.68 -10.43 9.80
CA PRO A 163 -16.49 -11.46 8.77
C PRO A 163 -17.68 -11.54 7.80
N ALA A 164 -17.42 -12.08 6.60
CA ALA A 164 -18.47 -12.30 5.60
C ALA A 164 -19.61 -13.16 6.19
N GLY A 165 -20.85 -12.82 5.84
CA GLY A 165 -22.05 -13.46 6.39
C GLY A 165 -22.55 -12.88 7.73
N VAL A 166 -21.75 -12.04 8.41
CA VAL A 166 -22.19 -11.34 9.62
C VAL A 166 -22.75 -9.95 9.24
N PRO A 167 -23.97 -9.59 9.69
CA PRO A 167 -24.54 -8.27 9.45
C PRO A 167 -23.63 -7.14 9.96
N ALA A 168 -23.44 -6.10 9.14
CA ALA A 168 -22.59 -4.94 9.43
C ALA A 168 -23.42 -3.64 9.49
N ALA A 169 -24.57 -3.68 10.17
CA ALA A 169 -25.44 -2.51 10.29
C ALA A 169 -24.66 -1.30 10.84
N PRO A 170 -24.88 -0.08 10.30
CA PRO A 170 -25.95 0.31 9.36
C PRO A 170 -25.64 0.09 7.86
N LEU A 171 -24.53 -0.56 7.51
CA LEU A 171 -24.17 -0.78 6.11
C LEU A 171 -25.06 -1.86 5.49
N SER A 172 -25.34 -1.72 4.18
CA SER A 172 -25.94 -2.81 3.41
C SER A 172 -24.95 -3.97 3.24
N ALA A 173 -25.46 -5.17 2.95
CA ALA A 173 -24.60 -6.32 2.68
C ALA A 173 -23.62 -6.03 1.52
N ALA A 174 -24.11 -5.41 0.45
CA ALA A 174 -23.30 -5.03 -0.71
C ALA A 174 -22.20 -4.01 -0.36
N ASP A 175 -22.52 -2.96 0.38
CA ASP A 175 -21.52 -1.95 0.80
C ASP A 175 -20.46 -2.57 1.73
N ALA A 176 -20.89 -3.48 2.62
CA ALA A 176 -19.99 -4.20 3.50
C ALA A 176 -19.09 -5.18 2.73
N ASP A 177 -19.62 -5.87 1.71
CA ASP A 177 -18.81 -6.72 0.83
C ASP A 177 -17.79 -5.93 0.02
N LEU A 178 -18.18 -4.77 -0.52
CA LEU A 178 -17.26 -3.86 -1.18
C LEU A 178 -16.16 -3.37 -0.22
N GLY A 179 -16.53 -2.97 1.00
CA GLY A 179 -15.57 -2.59 2.04
C GLY A 179 -14.60 -3.72 2.40
N ARG A 180 -15.09 -4.96 2.53
CA ARG A 180 -14.25 -6.15 2.76
C ARG A 180 -13.29 -6.39 1.61
N HIS A 181 -13.76 -6.28 0.36
CA HIS A 181 -12.93 -6.42 -0.83
C HIS A 181 -11.79 -5.39 -0.89
N VAL A 182 -12.10 -4.12 -0.61
CA VAL A 182 -11.09 -3.04 -0.54
C VAL A 182 -10.07 -3.33 0.55
N ALA A 183 -10.53 -3.67 1.77
CA ALA A 183 -9.64 -3.99 2.89
C ALA A 183 -8.71 -5.17 2.59
N ALA A 184 -9.25 -6.28 2.09
CA ALA A 184 -8.47 -7.46 1.76
C ALA A 184 -7.46 -7.19 0.63
N THR A 185 -7.80 -6.31 -0.31
CA THR A 185 -6.89 -5.95 -1.40
C THR A 185 -5.75 -5.05 -0.92
N LEU A 186 -6.04 -4.03 -0.09
CA LEU A 186 -5.01 -3.22 0.57
C LEU A 186 -4.07 -4.06 1.44
N GLU A 187 -4.61 -5.05 2.17
CA GLU A 187 -3.83 -5.98 2.98
C GLU A 187 -2.86 -6.80 2.12
N ARG A 188 -3.31 -7.30 0.96
CA ARG A 188 -2.45 -8.02 0.01
C ARG A 188 -1.35 -7.15 -0.57
N MET A 189 -1.63 -5.87 -0.86
CA MET A 189 -0.66 -4.92 -1.42
C MET A 189 0.42 -4.51 -0.40
N SER A 190 0.07 -4.49 0.88
CA SER A 190 0.99 -4.16 1.97
C SER A 190 1.84 -5.38 2.39
N ALA A 191 1.60 -6.56 1.81
CA ALA A 191 2.39 -7.76 2.08
C ALA A 191 3.82 -7.64 1.50
N PRO A 192 4.84 -8.11 2.25
CA PRO A 192 6.18 -8.20 1.70
C PRO A 192 6.17 -9.34 0.69
N THR A 193 6.87 -9.21 -0.45
CA THR A 193 7.01 -10.40 -1.27
C THR A 193 7.92 -11.41 -0.61
N PRO A 194 7.60 -12.70 -0.75
CA PRO A 194 8.57 -13.72 -0.40
C PRO A 194 9.85 -13.46 -1.21
N PRO A 195 11.04 -13.63 -0.61
CA PRO A 195 12.29 -13.51 -1.35
C PRO A 195 12.21 -14.40 -2.59
N ARG A 196 12.62 -13.88 -3.76
CA ARG A 196 12.80 -14.73 -4.94
C ARG A 196 13.81 -15.80 -4.53
N ARG A 197 13.36 -17.04 -4.35
CA ARG A 197 14.28 -18.17 -4.36
C ARG A 197 15.10 -18.04 -5.65
N PRO A 198 16.44 -18.04 -5.60
CA PRO A 198 17.22 -18.11 -6.82
C PRO A 198 16.66 -19.30 -7.59
N ALA A 199 16.28 -19.06 -8.84
CA ALA A 199 15.85 -20.14 -9.73
C ALA A 199 16.94 -21.21 -9.64
N ALA A 200 16.59 -22.38 -9.14
CA ALA A 200 17.50 -23.51 -9.18
C ALA A 200 17.85 -23.66 -10.65
N ILE A 201 19.09 -23.31 -11.00
CA ILE A 201 19.67 -23.69 -12.28
C ILE A 201 19.68 -25.21 -12.22
N SER A 202 18.62 -25.82 -12.75
CA SER A 202 18.59 -27.24 -13.05
C SER A 202 19.68 -27.43 -14.09
N SER A 203 20.90 -27.71 -13.65
CA SER A 203 21.95 -28.27 -14.48
C SER A 203 21.44 -29.63 -14.93
N ARG A 204 20.64 -29.65 -16.01
CA ARG A 204 20.44 -30.86 -16.79
C ARG A 204 21.81 -31.21 -17.32
N ARG A 205 22.49 -32.14 -16.66
CA ARG A 205 23.63 -32.85 -17.24
C ARG A 205 23.16 -33.36 -18.61
N PRO A 206 23.90 -33.13 -19.70
CA PRO A 206 23.57 -33.75 -20.97
C PRO A 206 23.65 -35.27 -20.79
N ARG A 207 22.59 -35.98 -21.22
CA ARG A 207 22.65 -37.44 -21.37
C ARG A 207 23.76 -37.77 -22.37
N PRO A 208 24.58 -38.82 -22.15
CA PRO A 208 25.53 -39.26 -23.15
C PRO A 208 24.77 -39.67 -24.42
N ALA A 209 25.19 -39.14 -25.56
CA ALA A 209 24.64 -39.47 -26.86
C ALA A 209 24.92 -40.94 -27.18
N ALA A 210 23.87 -41.67 -27.55
CA ALA A 210 24.02 -43.01 -28.11
C ALA A 210 24.68 -42.92 -29.49
N ASN A 211 25.62 -43.82 -29.74
CA ASN A 211 26.30 -44.01 -31.01
C ASN A 211 25.29 -44.26 -32.14
N THR A 212 25.28 -43.39 -33.14
CA THR A 212 24.74 -43.69 -34.48
C THR A 212 25.75 -43.26 -35.54
N THR A 213 26.15 -44.25 -36.32
CA THR A 213 27.09 -44.27 -37.45
C THR A 213 26.68 -43.29 -38.56
N PRO A 214 27.62 -42.68 -39.33
CA PRO A 214 27.27 -41.63 -40.29
C PRO A 214 26.92 -42.18 -41.68
N GLY A 215 25.83 -41.69 -42.25
CA GLY A 215 25.49 -41.79 -43.68
C GLY A 215 25.90 -40.52 -44.47
N PRO A 216 26.06 -40.59 -45.80
CA PRO A 216 26.79 -39.62 -46.61
C PRO A 216 26.00 -38.33 -46.95
N PRO A 217 26.67 -37.26 -47.43
CA PRO A 217 26.15 -35.90 -47.40
C PRO A 217 25.33 -35.56 -48.66
N THR A 218 24.23 -34.83 -48.48
CA THR A 218 23.53 -34.14 -49.58
C THR A 218 23.58 -32.63 -49.39
N ARG A 219 23.95 -31.96 -50.50
CA ARG A 219 24.17 -30.52 -50.64
C ARG A 219 22.85 -29.74 -50.62
N GLY A 220 22.87 -28.55 -50.02
CA GLY A 220 22.24 -27.40 -50.67
C GLY A 220 21.40 -26.43 -49.81
N ARG A 221 21.90 -25.18 -49.79
CA ARG A 221 21.17 -23.90 -49.95
C ARG A 221 20.74 -23.09 -48.71
N ARG A 222 21.47 -21.96 -48.60
CA ARG A 222 21.04 -20.55 -48.53
C ARG A 222 20.36 -20.02 -47.27
N CYS A 223 21.09 -19.10 -46.63
CA CYS A 223 20.58 -17.94 -45.91
C CYS A 223 19.51 -17.16 -46.67
N ARG A 224 18.41 -16.80 -46.00
CA ARG A 224 17.68 -15.53 -46.22
C ARG A 224 17.06 -14.98 -44.92
N ARG A 225 17.45 -13.73 -44.64
CA ARG A 225 16.69 -12.57 -44.12
C ARG A 225 15.71 -12.74 -42.94
N ALA A 226 16.13 -12.09 -41.85
CA ALA A 226 15.43 -11.02 -41.13
C ALA A 226 13.91 -10.89 -41.30
N THR A 227 13.21 -10.95 -40.17
CA THR A 227 11.99 -10.16 -39.95
C THR A 227 11.98 -9.68 -38.50
N VAL A 228 12.17 -8.37 -38.34
CA VAL A 228 11.82 -7.63 -37.13
C VAL A 228 10.29 -7.50 -37.11
N SER A 229 9.63 -7.92 -36.03
CA SER A 229 8.25 -7.49 -35.79
C SER A 229 7.89 -7.58 -34.31
N ARG A 230 7.73 -6.37 -33.73
CA ARG A 230 6.85 -6.02 -32.61
C ARG A 230 7.21 -6.59 -31.24
N TYR A 231 8.04 -5.83 -30.53
CA TYR A 231 7.90 -5.70 -29.08
C TYR A 231 6.49 -5.14 -28.78
N ARG A 232 5.55 -6.02 -28.43
CA ARG A 232 4.38 -5.63 -27.63
C ARG A 232 4.92 -5.29 -26.24
N ALA A 233 4.86 -4.02 -25.86
CA ALA A 233 5.04 -3.61 -24.48
C ALA A 233 3.94 -4.29 -23.64
N GLY A 234 4.30 -5.36 -22.94
CA GLY A 234 3.47 -5.94 -21.89
C GLY A 234 3.35 -4.99 -20.70
N PRO A 235 2.37 -5.20 -19.81
CA PRO A 235 2.16 -4.33 -18.66
C PRO A 235 3.46 -4.29 -17.83
N ARG A 236 3.89 -3.09 -17.47
CA ARG A 236 5.07 -2.88 -16.62
C ARG A 236 4.85 -3.70 -15.35
N ARG A 237 5.63 -4.78 -15.16
CA ARG A 237 5.65 -5.53 -13.91
C ARG A 237 6.42 -4.68 -12.91
N CYS A 238 5.72 -3.84 -12.17
CA CYS A 238 6.32 -3.18 -11.03
C CYS A 238 6.73 -4.22 -10.01
N THR A 239 7.96 -4.10 -9.55
CA THR A 239 8.49 -4.89 -8.47
C THR A 239 7.65 -4.62 -7.21
N PRO A 240 7.39 -5.66 -6.39
CA PRO A 240 6.78 -5.47 -5.09
C PRO A 240 7.61 -4.57 -4.17
N MET A 241 7.01 -4.14 -3.05
CA MET A 241 7.60 -3.28 -2.00
C MET A 241 9.13 -3.38 -1.93
N PRO A 242 9.85 -2.23 -1.96
CA PRO A 242 11.30 -2.22 -2.08
C PRO A 242 11.98 -3.04 -0.97
N PRO A 243 13.12 -3.69 -1.25
CA PRO A 243 13.83 -4.54 -0.30
C PRO A 243 14.10 -3.79 1.03
N GLY A 244 13.90 -4.50 2.15
CA GLY A 244 14.03 -3.95 3.50
C GLY A 244 12.75 -3.31 4.06
N CYS A 245 11.65 -3.29 3.31
CA CYS A 245 10.31 -3.02 3.87
C CYS A 245 9.71 -4.30 4.41
N VAL A 246 9.18 -4.26 5.62
CA VAL A 246 8.57 -5.42 6.29
C VAL A 246 7.10 -5.09 6.58
N ARG A 247 6.22 -6.06 6.41
CA ARG A 247 4.83 -5.92 6.85
C ARG A 247 4.74 -6.19 8.34
N TRP A 248 4.01 -5.35 9.05
CA TRP A 248 3.63 -5.59 10.43
C TRP A 248 2.12 -5.81 10.52
N ARG A 249 1.71 -6.97 11.04
CA ARG A 249 0.33 -7.27 11.38
C ARG A 249 0.07 -6.83 12.81
N ASN A 250 -0.99 -6.07 13.02
CA ASN A 250 -1.58 -5.85 14.35
C ASN A 250 -2.13 -7.16 14.92
#